data_AF-A0AAW8NP85-F1
#
_entry.id   AF-A0AAW8NP85-F1
#
_cell.length_a   1.000
_cell.length_b   1.000
_cell.length_c   1.000
_cell.angle_alpha   90.00
_cell.angle_beta   90.00
_cell.angle_gamma   90.00
#
_symmetry.space_group_name_H-M   'P 1'
#
loop_
_entity.id
_entity.type
_entity.pdbx_description
1 polymer ?
#
loop_
_entity_poly.entity_id
_entity_poly.type
_entity_poly.pdbx_seq_one_letter_code
_entity_poly.pdbx_strand_id
1 'polypeptide(L)'
;MKSTGAGVLLVSLMPIIPAFAANAELPTDSKTNNTNTSIFVTFEEPYWYVGARGGFSEFHGACAKNAIDCDDNSMGYGLYGGYQLSDWFAIEAGATNYGTISALYQGGNTKANMSGAELTAKFSYGLTERVALYARLGGAYQYVDRETSWAGDSKPSGWGLTTAVGLDYKLTERLSVRAEYQFVGDANDNRASSDAYFGSLGLTYRFGTVARTTTKNTPATITVNANPVVVPATVTRVLLDSDFDSTSFHDDSNELPPLIEKAKQTQGTVVITGNADSKGAMGYNQTLSEKRAQAVGNHLISKGLNAERIIVRGNGELRPKATNDTAQGRAMNRKTEVEFKSKAYVNTGEPQ
;
A
#
# COMPACT_ATOMS: atom_id res chain seq x y z
N MET A 1 -32.07 31.83 28.99
CA MET A 1 -32.70 30.50 29.12
C MET A 1 -33.90 30.41 28.19
N LYS A 2 -33.75 29.73 27.06
CA LYS A 2 -34.83 29.05 26.34
C LYS A 2 -34.20 27.86 25.63
N SER A 3 -34.70 26.69 25.99
CA SER A 3 -34.32 25.35 25.55
C SER A 3 -35.13 25.01 24.31
N THR A 4 -34.43 24.53 23.28
CA THR A 4 -34.90 23.72 22.14
C THR A 4 -33.60 23.33 21.42
N GLY A 5 -33.20 22.09 21.22
CA GLY A 5 -33.93 20.85 20.97
C GLY A 5 -33.09 20.15 19.90
N ALA A 6 -32.54 18.99 20.23
CA ALA A 6 -31.55 18.26 19.43
C ALA A 6 -32.04 17.92 18.00
N GLY A 7 -31.13 18.00 17.04
CA GLY A 7 -31.27 17.48 15.68
C GLY A 7 -29.93 16.97 15.19
N VAL A 8 -29.51 15.81 15.68
CA VAL A 8 -28.34 15.06 15.17
C VAL A 8 -28.76 14.46 13.82
N LEU A 9 -28.24 15.01 12.73
CA LEU A 9 -28.46 14.46 11.38
C LEU A 9 -27.52 13.25 11.20
N LEU A 10 -28.01 12.07 11.55
CA LEU A 10 -27.41 10.78 11.18
C LEU A 10 -27.60 10.58 9.67
N VAL A 11 -26.54 10.77 8.89
CA VAL A 11 -26.48 10.34 7.49
C VAL A 11 -26.21 8.84 7.49
N SER A 12 -27.26 8.02 7.36
CA SER A 12 -27.14 6.58 7.17
C SER A 12 -26.58 6.28 5.78
N LEU A 13 -25.39 5.67 5.71
CA LEU A 13 -24.93 4.99 4.50
C LEU A 13 -25.85 3.80 4.21
N MET A 14 -26.55 3.84 3.08
CA MET A 14 -27.07 2.65 2.42
C MET A 14 -26.33 2.46 1.08
N PRO A 15 -25.92 1.21 0.74
CA PRO A 15 -25.20 0.94 -0.50
C PRO A 15 -26.18 0.80 -1.66
N ILE A 16 -26.05 1.65 -2.67
CA ILE A 16 -26.70 1.44 -3.98
C ILE A 16 -25.74 0.57 -4.81
N ILE A 17 -26.02 -0.73 -4.84
CA ILE A 17 -25.43 -1.67 -5.81
C ILE A 17 -26.41 -1.75 -6.98
N PRO A 18 -26.07 -1.32 -8.21
CA PRO A 18 -26.81 -1.77 -9.38
C PRO A 18 -26.32 -3.19 -9.74
N ALA A 19 -27.22 -4.15 -9.57
CA ALA A 19 -27.10 -5.46 -10.18
C ALA A 19 -27.26 -5.32 -11.70
N PHE A 20 -26.26 -5.76 -12.47
CA PHE A 20 -26.43 -6.10 -13.88
C PHE A 20 -25.87 -7.50 -14.08
N ALA A 21 -26.77 -8.47 -14.26
CA ALA A 21 -26.46 -9.84 -14.63
C ALA A 21 -27.08 -10.15 -16.00
N ALA A 22 -26.19 -10.60 -16.90
CA ALA A 22 -26.37 -11.56 -17.99
C ALA A 22 -27.37 -11.27 -19.13
N ASN A 23 -26.84 -11.11 -20.35
CA ASN A 23 -26.99 -12.10 -21.42
C ASN A 23 -26.31 -11.62 -22.71
N ALA A 24 -25.25 -12.30 -23.13
CA ALA A 24 -24.87 -12.41 -24.53
C ALA A 24 -24.14 -13.73 -24.73
N GLU A 25 -24.76 -14.60 -25.51
CA GLU A 25 -24.27 -15.92 -25.90
C GLU A 25 -22.98 -15.86 -26.72
N LEU A 26 -22.19 -16.91 -26.56
CA LEU A 26 -20.90 -17.17 -27.18
C LEU A 26 -21.00 -17.25 -28.72
N PRO A 27 -20.06 -16.65 -29.47
CA PRO A 27 -19.67 -17.22 -30.74
C PRO A 27 -18.59 -18.27 -30.49
N THR A 28 -18.96 -19.52 -30.74
CA THR A 28 -18.02 -20.60 -31.04
C THR A 28 -17.32 -20.24 -32.35
N ASP A 29 -16.06 -19.78 -32.29
CA ASP A 29 -15.17 -20.01 -33.41
C ASP A 29 -13.71 -20.17 -33.01
N SER A 30 -13.08 -21.03 -33.79
CA SER A 30 -11.83 -21.71 -33.55
C SER A 30 -10.59 -20.80 -33.64
N LYS A 31 -9.56 -21.19 -32.88
CA LYS A 31 -8.14 -20.82 -33.06
C LYS A 31 -7.83 -19.31 -33.02
N THR A 32 -7.50 -18.80 -31.85
CA THR A 32 -6.35 -17.88 -31.67
C THR A 32 -5.91 -17.87 -30.21
N ASN A 33 -4.65 -18.23 -29.97
CA ASN A 33 -4.00 -18.10 -28.67
C ASN A 33 -3.79 -16.62 -28.36
N ASN A 34 -4.61 -16.04 -27.48
CA ASN A 34 -4.28 -14.78 -26.81
C ASN A 34 -4.08 -15.04 -25.32
N THR A 35 -2.81 -15.17 -24.94
CA THR A 35 -2.34 -15.03 -23.56
C THR A 35 -2.63 -13.61 -23.09
N ASN A 36 -3.77 -13.41 -22.42
CA ASN A 36 -4.03 -12.21 -21.63
C ASN A 36 -3.06 -12.19 -20.45
N THR A 37 -1.86 -11.68 -20.72
CA THR A 37 -0.85 -11.39 -19.71
C THR A 37 -1.25 -10.06 -19.09
N SER A 38 -1.93 -10.10 -17.94
CA SER A 38 -2.15 -8.90 -17.14
C SER A 38 -0.81 -8.50 -16.54
N ILE A 39 -0.10 -7.61 -17.23
CA ILE A 39 1.12 -6.99 -16.71
C ILE A 39 0.68 -6.08 -15.57
N PHE A 40 0.92 -6.51 -14.32
CA PHE A 40 0.87 -5.59 -13.19
C PHE A 40 2.11 -4.73 -13.27
N VAL A 41 1.85 -3.50 -13.63
CA VAL A 41 2.82 -2.46 -13.67
C VAL A 41 2.68 -1.71 -12.35
N THR A 42 3.77 -1.29 -11.74
CA THR A 42 3.73 -0.33 -10.63
C THR A 42 4.72 0.78 -10.99
N PHE A 43 4.40 2.02 -10.64
CA PHE A 43 5.34 3.11 -10.82
C PHE A 43 6.46 2.97 -9.78
N GLU A 44 7.70 3.00 -10.23
CA GLU A 44 8.86 2.96 -9.34
C GLU A 44 9.06 4.38 -8.78
N GLU A 45 8.99 4.54 -7.44
CA GLU A 45 9.30 5.81 -6.80
C GLU A 45 10.81 6.13 -6.88
N PRO A 46 11.22 7.42 -6.96
CA PRO A 46 10.40 8.62 -6.97
C PRO A 46 9.95 9.05 -8.38
N TYR A 47 8.81 9.73 -8.47
CA TYR A 47 8.23 10.13 -9.76
C TYR A 47 7.51 11.48 -9.71
N TRP A 48 7.43 12.15 -10.87
CA TRP A 48 6.71 13.41 -11.01
C TRP A 48 5.27 13.15 -11.44
N TYR A 49 4.33 13.99 -11.05
CA TYR A 49 2.98 13.96 -11.59
C TYR A 49 2.43 15.37 -11.76
N VAL A 50 1.50 15.52 -12.70
CA VAL A 50 0.74 16.75 -12.90
C VAL A 50 -0.73 16.40 -13.00
N GLY A 51 -1.60 17.33 -12.62
CA GLY A 51 -3.02 17.14 -12.79
C GLY A 51 -3.77 18.45 -12.91
N ALA A 52 -5.00 18.30 -13.37
CA ALA A 52 -5.99 19.36 -13.39
C ALA A 52 -7.16 18.98 -12.48
N ARG A 53 -7.80 19.98 -11.89
CA ARG A 53 -9.00 19.81 -11.06
C ARG A 53 -10.03 20.86 -11.41
N GLY A 54 -11.30 20.49 -11.32
CA GLY A 54 -12.44 21.38 -11.50
C GLY A 54 -13.54 21.00 -10.51
N GLY A 55 -14.27 21.99 -10.01
CA GLY A 55 -15.16 21.76 -8.90
C GLY A 55 -16.02 22.95 -8.52
N PHE A 56 -16.66 22.82 -7.37
CA PHE A 56 -17.47 23.85 -6.75
C PHE A 56 -16.72 24.46 -5.58
N SER A 57 -16.83 25.77 -5.43
CA SER A 57 -16.31 26.55 -4.32
C SER A 57 -17.45 27.11 -3.49
N GLU A 58 -17.26 27.12 -2.19
CA GLU A 58 -18.18 27.68 -1.21
C GLU A 58 -17.40 28.56 -0.24
N PHE A 59 -17.84 29.81 -0.07
CA PHE A 59 -17.11 30.80 0.70
C PHE A 59 -17.86 31.19 1.97
N HIS A 60 -17.44 30.61 3.10
CA HIS A 60 -18.06 30.89 4.38
C HIS A 60 -17.57 32.22 4.95
N GLY A 61 -18.51 33.11 5.30
CA GLY A 61 -18.19 34.43 5.84
C GLY A 61 -17.78 35.46 4.80
N ALA A 62 -17.99 35.18 3.51
CA ALA A 62 -17.63 36.08 2.41
C ALA A 62 -18.45 37.38 2.38
N CYS A 63 -19.72 37.31 2.80
CA CYS A 63 -20.66 38.43 2.77
C CYS A 63 -20.92 38.99 4.17
N ALA A 64 -21.01 40.32 4.26
CA ALA A 64 -21.41 40.97 5.50
C ALA A 64 -22.92 40.78 5.74
N LYS A 65 -23.33 40.78 7.02
CA LYS A 65 -24.74 40.53 7.43
C LYS A 65 -25.77 41.52 6.86
N ASN A 66 -25.31 42.67 6.35
CA ASN A 66 -26.15 43.69 5.73
C ASN A 66 -26.23 43.56 4.19
N ALA A 67 -25.72 42.48 3.61
CA ALA A 67 -25.93 42.16 2.21
C ALA A 67 -27.44 41.93 1.95
N ILE A 68 -27.95 42.56 0.89
CA ILE A 68 -29.33 42.37 0.41
C ILE A 68 -29.41 41.04 -0.34
N ASP A 69 -28.37 40.73 -1.09
CA ASP A 69 -28.21 39.51 -1.86
C ASP A 69 -26.74 39.10 -1.86
N CYS A 70 -26.47 37.80 -1.81
CA CYS A 70 -25.12 37.25 -1.75
C CYS A 70 -25.10 35.89 -2.44
N ASP A 71 -24.25 35.77 -3.45
CA ASP A 71 -23.89 34.52 -4.10
C ASP A 71 -22.45 34.16 -3.70
N ASP A 72 -22.33 33.23 -2.77
CA ASP A 72 -21.09 32.72 -2.18
C ASP A 72 -20.73 31.31 -2.66
N ASN A 73 -21.40 30.83 -3.72
CA ASN A 73 -21.07 29.60 -4.41
C ASN A 73 -20.49 29.93 -5.80
N SER A 74 -19.46 29.20 -6.21
CA SER A 74 -18.89 29.39 -7.55
C SER A 74 -18.34 28.09 -8.11
N MET A 75 -17.91 28.13 -9.37
CA MET A 75 -17.12 27.05 -9.96
C MET A 75 -15.65 27.45 -9.97
N GLY A 76 -14.80 26.51 -9.58
CA GLY A 76 -13.35 26.68 -9.55
C GLY A 76 -12.64 25.66 -10.43
N TYR A 77 -11.41 25.99 -10.81
CA TYR A 77 -10.52 25.09 -11.55
C TYR A 77 -9.06 25.38 -11.20
N GLY A 78 -8.21 24.38 -11.35
CA GLY A 78 -6.80 24.52 -11.02
C GLY A 78 -5.92 23.46 -11.66
N LEU A 79 -4.63 23.73 -11.58
CA LEU A 79 -3.57 22.81 -11.94
C LEU A 79 -2.71 22.53 -10.72
N TYR A 80 -2.17 21.33 -10.64
CA TYR A 80 -1.23 20.95 -9.59
C TYR A 80 -0.13 20.07 -10.18
N GLY A 81 1.03 20.11 -9.55
CA GLY A 81 2.17 19.27 -9.85
C GLY A 81 2.82 18.81 -8.56
N GLY A 82 3.24 17.56 -8.50
CA GLY A 82 3.86 17.01 -7.32
C GLY A 82 4.99 16.06 -7.64
N TYR A 83 5.82 15.84 -6.63
CA TYR A 83 6.89 14.86 -6.64
C TYR A 83 6.60 13.82 -5.56
N GLN A 84 6.43 12.56 -5.98
CA GLN A 84 6.20 11.43 -5.09
C GLN A 84 7.57 10.93 -4.61
N LEU A 85 7.82 10.99 -3.30
CA LEU A 85 9.10 10.59 -2.70
C LEU A 85 9.06 9.15 -2.18
N SER A 86 7.92 8.71 -1.66
CA SER A 86 7.65 7.33 -1.21
C SER A 86 6.23 6.93 -1.55
N ASP A 87 5.82 5.70 -1.29
CA ASP A 87 4.44 5.23 -1.43
C ASP A 87 3.43 6.05 -0.59
N TRP A 88 3.86 6.56 0.57
CA TRP A 88 3.01 7.31 1.51
C TRP A 88 3.21 8.84 1.49
N PHE A 89 4.28 9.39 0.90
CA PHE A 89 4.62 10.81 1.00
C PHE A 89 4.95 11.47 -0.35
N ALA A 90 4.40 12.68 -0.56
CA ALA A 90 4.68 13.54 -1.69
C ALA A 90 4.70 15.03 -1.30
N ILE A 91 5.37 15.85 -2.09
CA ILE A 91 5.27 17.31 -2.04
C ILE A 91 4.50 17.77 -3.28
N GLU A 92 3.49 18.62 -3.10
CA GLU A 92 2.61 19.08 -4.17
C GLU A 92 2.46 20.61 -4.15
N ALA A 93 2.65 21.22 -5.31
CA ALA A 93 2.38 22.63 -5.54
C ALA A 93 1.19 22.78 -6.51
N GLY A 94 0.36 23.79 -6.30
CA GLY A 94 -0.84 24.01 -7.11
C GLY A 94 -1.17 25.47 -7.32
N ALA A 95 -1.96 25.75 -8.35
CA ALA A 95 -2.56 27.05 -8.62
C ALA A 95 -4.04 26.83 -8.94
N THR A 96 -4.94 27.48 -8.20
CA THR A 96 -6.39 27.30 -8.30
C THR A 96 -7.09 28.64 -8.38
N ASN A 97 -8.00 28.78 -9.34
CA ASN A 97 -9.01 29.81 -9.36
C ASN A 97 -10.25 29.23 -8.66
N TYR A 98 -10.68 29.84 -7.57
CA TYR A 98 -11.83 29.40 -6.78
C TYR A 98 -13.14 30.03 -7.28
N GLY A 99 -13.08 30.96 -8.23
CA GLY A 99 -14.25 31.59 -8.84
C GLY A 99 -14.54 32.98 -8.28
N THR A 100 -15.76 33.43 -8.55
CA THR A 100 -16.23 34.79 -8.26
C THR A 100 -17.34 34.75 -7.21
N ILE A 101 -17.23 35.60 -6.20
CA ILE A 101 -18.26 35.90 -5.21
C ILE A 101 -18.94 37.21 -5.63
N SER A 102 -20.27 37.27 -5.56
CA SER A 102 -21.02 38.50 -5.86
C SER A 102 -21.94 38.86 -4.70
N ALA A 103 -21.95 40.13 -4.29
CA ALA A 103 -22.78 40.62 -3.19
C ALA A 103 -23.37 41.99 -3.48
N LEU A 104 -24.68 42.13 -3.25
CA LEU A 104 -25.41 43.38 -3.41
C LEU A 104 -25.62 44.04 -2.04
N TYR A 105 -25.18 45.28 -1.91
CA TYR A 105 -25.40 46.13 -0.74
C TYR A 105 -26.26 47.35 -1.10
N GLN A 106 -26.78 48.06 -0.10
CA GLN A 106 -27.52 49.32 -0.30
C GLN A 106 -26.72 50.38 -1.09
N GLY A 107 -25.37 50.34 -1.00
CA GLY A 107 -24.45 51.22 -1.74
C GLY A 107 -24.04 50.72 -3.13
N GLY A 108 -24.56 49.56 -3.56
CA GLY A 108 -24.31 48.96 -4.87
C GLY A 108 -23.63 47.59 -4.82
N ASN A 109 -23.15 47.13 -5.97
CA ASN A 109 -22.67 45.77 -6.17
C ASN A 109 -21.17 45.64 -5.84
N THR A 110 -20.79 44.49 -5.31
CA THR A 110 -19.40 44.11 -5.04
C THR A 110 -19.14 42.73 -5.64
N LYS A 111 -18.05 42.59 -6.39
CA LYS A 111 -17.58 41.31 -6.93
C LYS A 111 -16.18 41.03 -6.40
N ALA A 112 -15.90 39.78 -6.06
CA ALA A 112 -14.57 39.36 -5.61
C ALA A 112 -14.16 38.07 -6.31
N ASN A 113 -13.07 38.11 -7.06
CA ASN A 113 -12.48 36.93 -7.70
C ASN A 113 -11.37 36.38 -6.81
N MET A 114 -11.46 35.12 -6.40
CA MET A 114 -10.47 34.50 -5.54
C MET A 114 -9.64 33.47 -6.31
N SER A 115 -8.31 33.59 -6.21
CA SER A 115 -7.35 32.61 -6.72
C SER A 115 -6.26 32.37 -5.68
N GLY A 116 -5.52 31.27 -5.80
CA GLY A 116 -4.42 30.99 -4.89
C GLY A 116 -3.38 30.03 -5.45
N ALA A 117 -2.16 30.20 -4.97
CA ALA A 117 -1.05 29.27 -5.17
C ALA A 117 -0.80 28.51 -3.86
N GLU A 118 -0.61 27.21 -3.90
CA GLU A 118 -0.44 26.36 -2.73
C GLU A 118 0.83 25.52 -2.79
N LEU A 119 1.40 25.26 -1.63
CA LEU A 119 2.47 24.29 -1.43
C LEU A 119 2.10 23.41 -0.24
N THR A 120 1.98 22.12 -0.49
CA THR A 120 1.45 21.15 0.48
C THR A 120 2.29 19.88 0.55
N ALA A 121 2.35 19.33 1.75
CA ALA A 121 2.74 17.94 1.97
C ALA A 121 1.51 17.05 1.78
N LYS A 122 1.65 15.96 1.01
CA LYS A 122 0.60 14.98 0.74
C LYS A 122 0.97 13.63 1.35
N PHE A 123 0.06 13.11 2.16
CA PHE A 123 0.17 11.81 2.84
C PHE A 123 -0.87 10.87 2.27
N SER A 124 -0.45 9.69 1.83
CA SER A 124 -1.32 8.73 1.14
C SER A 124 -1.32 7.38 1.85
N TYR A 125 -2.49 6.74 1.90
CA TYR A 125 -2.69 5.41 2.45
C TYR A 125 -3.47 4.56 1.44
N GLY A 126 -2.86 3.46 0.99
CA GLY A 126 -3.49 2.53 0.05
C GLY A 126 -4.60 1.73 0.72
N LEU A 127 -5.86 1.97 0.34
CA LEU A 127 -7.01 1.19 0.80
C LEU A 127 -7.14 -0.12 0.02
N THR A 128 -6.82 -0.08 -1.27
CA THR A 128 -6.77 -1.23 -2.19
C THR A 128 -5.64 -1.03 -3.20
N GLU A 129 -5.43 -1.98 -4.11
CA GLU A 129 -4.44 -1.84 -5.19
C GLU A 129 -4.71 -0.64 -6.13
N ARG A 130 -5.98 -0.19 -6.21
CA ARG A 130 -6.42 0.89 -7.10
C ARG A 130 -6.86 2.16 -6.39
N VAL A 131 -7.21 2.09 -5.10
CA VAL A 131 -7.78 3.21 -4.33
C VAL A 131 -6.82 3.60 -3.22
N ALA A 132 -6.45 4.88 -3.18
CA ALA A 132 -5.73 5.48 -2.05
C ALA A 132 -6.56 6.60 -1.42
N LEU A 133 -6.61 6.62 -0.09
CA LEU A 133 -7.03 7.79 0.69
C LEU A 133 -5.81 8.69 0.86
N TYR A 134 -5.99 10.00 0.75
CA TYR A 134 -4.91 10.94 1.02
C TYR A 134 -5.38 12.17 1.77
N ALA A 135 -4.44 12.79 2.47
CA ALA A 135 -4.59 14.10 3.09
C ALA A 135 -3.48 15.03 2.60
N ARG A 136 -3.79 16.32 2.47
CA ARG A 136 -2.82 17.38 2.18
C ARG A 136 -2.84 18.42 3.29
N LEU A 137 -1.68 18.96 3.64
CA LEU A 137 -1.55 20.09 4.55
C LEU A 137 -0.44 21.02 4.06
N GLY A 138 -0.64 22.33 4.17
CA GLY A 138 0.39 23.30 3.83
C GLY A 138 -0.09 24.73 3.84
N GLY A 139 0.58 25.58 3.07
CA GLY A 139 0.24 27.00 2.93
C GLY A 139 -0.37 27.30 1.57
N ALA A 140 -1.35 28.18 1.55
CA ALA A 140 -1.89 28.77 0.34
C ALA A 140 -1.71 30.29 0.37
N TYR A 141 -1.10 30.84 -0.67
CA TYR A 141 -1.06 32.27 -0.91
C TYR A 141 -2.27 32.65 -1.78
N GLN A 142 -3.18 33.42 -1.21
CA GLN A 142 -4.44 33.83 -1.83
C GLN A 142 -4.28 35.22 -2.47
N TYR A 143 -4.92 35.41 -3.62
CA TYR A 143 -5.08 36.69 -4.31
C TYR A 143 -6.58 36.92 -4.55
N VAL A 144 -7.10 38.04 -4.06
CA VAL A 144 -8.52 38.40 -4.20
C VAL A 144 -8.61 39.71 -4.97
N ASP A 145 -9.22 39.69 -6.16
CA ASP A 145 -9.50 40.91 -6.94
C ASP A 145 -10.92 41.37 -6.65
N ARG A 146 -11.06 42.46 -5.88
CA ARG A 146 -12.34 42.98 -5.41
C ARG A 146 -12.69 44.28 -6.12
N GLU A 147 -13.77 44.24 -6.87
CA GLU A 147 -14.38 45.37 -7.56
C GLU A 147 -15.62 45.82 -6.78
N THR A 148 -15.73 47.11 -6.47
CA THR A 148 -16.94 47.66 -5.84
C THR A 148 -17.41 48.92 -6.53
N SER A 149 -18.72 49.16 -6.56
CA SER A 149 -19.29 50.33 -7.23
C SER A 149 -19.15 51.65 -6.46
N TRP A 150 -18.69 51.61 -5.22
CA TRP A 150 -18.77 52.74 -4.28
C TRP A 150 -17.47 53.05 -3.54
N ALA A 151 -16.60 52.06 -3.38
CA ALA A 151 -15.22 52.21 -2.90
C ALA A 151 -14.29 51.60 -3.96
N GLY A 152 -13.29 52.35 -4.43
CA GLY A 152 -12.41 51.89 -5.51
C GLY A 152 -11.84 50.48 -5.31
N ASP A 153 -11.40 49.87 -6.41
CA ASP A 153 -10.99 48.46 -6.43
C ASP A 153 -9.83 48.15 -5.49
N SER A 154 -9.81 46.94 -4.96
CA SER A 154 -8.78 46.48 -4.02
C SER A 154 -8.33 45.06 -4.35
N LYS A 155 -7.03 44.80 -4.16
CA LYS A 155 -6.41 43.50 -4.48
C LYS A 155 -5.70 42.89 -3.27
N PRO A 156 -6.41 42.56 -2.18
CA PRO A 156 -5.78 41.95 -1.02
C PRO A 156 -5.15 40.60 -1.37
N SER A 157 -4.07 40.27 -0.67
CA SER A 157 -3.38 38.99 -0.82
C SER A 157 -2.74 38.59 0.51
N GLY A 158 -2.58 37.30 0.75
CA GLY A 158 -1.93 36.83 1.96
C GLY A 158 -1.87 35.32 2.07
N TRP A 159 -1.21 34.86 3.13
CA TRP A 159 -1.01 33.44 3.42
C TRP A 159 -2.11 32.91 4.36
N GLY A 160 -2.71 31.80 3.97
CA GLY A 160 -3.63 31.00 4.78
C GLY A 160 -3.15 29.56 4.91
N LEU A 161 -3.64 28.87 5.94
CA LEU A 161 -3.48 27.42 6.08
C LEU A 161 -4.38 26.73 5.04
N THR A 162 -3.87 25.71 4.36
CA THR A 162 -4.68 24.85 3.50
C THR A 162 -4.59 23.40 3.93
N THR A 163 -5.73 22.74 3.93
CA THR A 163 -5.84 21.30 4.23
C THR A 163 -6.82 20.66 3.29
N ALA A 164 -6.56 19.43 2.85
CA ALA A 164 -7.48 18.69 2.02
C ALA A 164 -7.53 17.21 2.40
N VAL A 165 -8.66 16.57 2.12
CA VAL A 165 -8.82 15.12 2.15
C VAL A 165 -9.40 14.66 0.84
N GLY A 166 -8.93 13.52 0.34
CA GLY A 166 -9.40 13.02 -0.95
C GLY A 166 -9.13 11.54 -1.19
N LEU A 167 -9.74 11.03 -2.26
CA LEU A 167 -9.54 9.69 -2.79
C LEU A 167 -8.86 9.78 -4.15
N ASP A 168 -7.88 8.93 -4.40
CA ASP A 168 -7.17 8.79 -5.67
C ASP A 168 -7.44 7.38 -6.23
N TYR A 169 -8.14 7.31 -7.37
CA TYR A 169 -8.47 6.07 -8.07
C TYR A 169 -7.62 5.90 -9.32
N LYS A 170 -6.78 4.86 -9.35
CA LYS A 170 -5.93 4.51 -10.48
C LYS A 170 -6.78 3.90 -11.62
N LEU A 171 -7.00 4.68 -12.68
CA LEU A 171 -7.61 4.19 -13.92
C LEU A 171 -6.63 3.29 -14.67
N THR A 172 -5.41 3.81 -14.80
CA THR A 172 -4.26 3.12 -15.37
C THR A 172 -3.05 3.44 -14.50
N GLU A 173 -1.91 2.91 -14.87
CA GLU A 173 -0.66 3.15 -14.17
C GLU A 173 -0.24 4.62 -14.22
N ARG A 174 -0.52 5.28 -15.35
CA ARG A 174 -0.17 6.69 -15.55
C ARG A 174 -1.30 7.62 -15.16
N LEU A 175 -2.54 7.16 -15.21
CA LEU A 175 -3.71 8.01 -15.10
C LEU A 175 -4.53 7.67 -13.86
N SER A 176 -4.84 8.68 -13.06
CA SER A 176 -5.85 8.55 -12.00
C SER A 176 -6.87 9.66 -12.01
N VAL A 177 -8.00 9.36 -11.38
CA VAL A 177 -9.03 10.33 -11.04
C VAL A 177 -8.93 10.60 -9.54
N ARG A 178 -8.99 11.87 -9.16
CA ARG A 178 -9.00 12.31 -7.76
C ARG A 178 -10.34 12.96 -7.44
N ALA A 179 -10.91 12.60 -6.30
CA ALA A 179 -11.98 13.35 -5.66
C ALA A 179 -11.41 13.98 -4.40
N GLU A 180 -11.66 15.27 -4.18
CA GLU A 180 -11.02 16.03 -3.12
C GLU A 180 -11.97 17.05 -2.51
N TYR A 181 -11.89 17.22 -1.19
CA TYR A 181 -12.48 18.35 -0.49
C TYR A 181 -11.38 19.10 0.24
N GLN A 182 -11.22 20.37 -0.11
CA GLN A 182 -10.16 21.24 0.36
C GLN A 182 -10.74 22.40 1.15
N PHE A 183 -10.09 22.75 2.25
CA PHE A 183 -10.29 23.95 3.02
C PHE A 183 -9.08 24.87 2.84
N VAL A 184 -9.34 26.16 2.65
CA VAL A 184 -8.34 27.22 2.63
C VAL A 184 -8.78 28.28 3.61
N GLY A 185 -8.06 28.38 4.72
CA GLY A 185 -8.34 29.34 5.78
C GLY A 185 -7.99 30.76 5.36
N ASP A 186 -8.47 31.70 6.18
CA ASP A 186 -8.24 33.12 5.99
C ASP A 186 -6.76 33.50 5.85
N ALA A 187 -6.53 34.50 5.01
CA ALA A 187 -5.26 35.21 5.03
C ALA A 187 -5.23 36.05 6.31
N ASN A 188 -4.23 35.85 7.16
CA ASN A 188 -4.07 36.50 8.49
C ASN A 188 -3.76 38.03 8.41
N ASP A 189 -4.26 38.69 7.37
CA ASP A 189 -4.39 40.12 7.15
C ASP A 189 -5.87 40.46 7.39
N ASN A 190 -6.14 41.29 8.41
CA ASN A 190 -7.46 41.74 8.90
C ASN A 190 -8.41 42.41 7.86
N ARG A 191 -8.40 42.00 6.58
CA ARG A 191 -9.13 42.62 5.45
C ARG A 191 -9.91 41.62 4.58
N ALA A 192 -9.68 40.30 4.71
CA ALA A 192 -10.42 39.27 3.98
C ALA A 192 -10.54 37.96 4.78
N SER A 193 -11.43 37.94 5.78
CA SER A 193 -11.63 36.84 6.72
C SER A 193 -12.59 35.75 6.23
N SER A 194 -12.56 35.39 4.95
CA SER A 194 -13.46 34.35 4.42
C SER A 194 -12.71 33.04 4.29
N ASP A 195 -13.30 31.99 4.85
CA ASP A 195 -12.85 30.63 4.65
C ASP A 195 -13.39 30.13 3.31
N ALA A 196 -12.53 29.52 2.49
CA ALA A 196 -12.91 28.93 1.22
C ALA A 196 -12.88 27.41 1.30
N TYR A 197 -13.96 26.78 0.85
CA TYR A 197 -14.07 25.33 0.70
C TYR A 197 -14.17 25.00 -0.78
N PHE A 198 -13.41 24.01 -1.24
CA PHE A 198 -13.37 23.61 -2.65
C PHE A 198 -13.54 22.10 -2.76
N GLY A 199 -14.69 21.67 -3.28
CA GLY A 199 -14.96 20.28 -3.64
C GLY A 199 -14.65 20.05 -5.11
N SER A 200 -13.74 19.15 -5.44
CA SER A 200 -13.25 18.99 -6.81
C SER A 200 -13.11 17.53 -7.27
N LEU A 201 -13.26 17.37 -8.58
CA LEU A 201 -12.82 16.19 -9.31
C LEU A 201 -11.63 16.58 -10.18
N GLY A 202 -10.64 15.71 -10.24
CA GLY A 202 -9.42 15.96 -10.98
C GLY A 202 -8.90 14.73 -11.70
N LEU A 203 -8.05 14.99 -12.68
CA LEU A 203 -7.35 13.98 -13.45
C LEU A 203 -5.85 14.19 -13.23
N THR A 204 -5.13 13.13 -12.87
CA THR A 204 -3.69 13.16 -12.63
C THR A 204 -2.97 12.27 -13.63
N TYR A 205 -1.90 12.79 -14.22
CA TYR A 205 -0.96 12.05 -15.03
C TYR A 205 0.39 11.91 -14.32
N ARG A 206 0.90 10.68 -14.22
CA ARG A 206 2.17 10.33 -13.59
C ARG A 206 3.26 10.12 -14.65
N PHE A 207 4.38 10.80 -14.47
CA PHE A 207 5.61 10.71 -15.26
C PHE A 207 6.67 9.93 -14.50
N GLY A 208 7.40 9.06 -15.19
CA GLY A 208 8.41 8.22 -14.54
C GLY A 208 8.48 6.84 -15.17
N THR A 209 9.38 6.03 -14.61
CA THR A 209 9.62 4.68 -15.08
C THR A 209 8.50 3.80 -14.56
N VAL A 210 7.80 3.26 -15.53
CA VAL A 210 6.79 2.25 -15.33
C VAL A 210 7.58 0.96 -15.11
N ALA A 211 7.63 0.43 -13.89
CA ALA A 211 8.27 -0.86 -13.65
C ALA A 211 7.48 -1.90 -14.43
N ARG A 212 7.94 -2.17 -15.65
CA ARG A 212 7.56 -3.36 -16.37
C ARG A 212 8.21 -4.47 -15.58
N THR A 213 7.42 -5.14 -14.76
CA THR A 213 7.66 -6.56 -14.56
C THR A 213 7.44 -7.19 -15.93
N THR A 214 8.47 -7.15 -16.79
CA THR A 214 8.67 -8.24 -17.71
C THR A 214 8.78 -9.44 -16.80
N THR A 215 7.71 -10.24 -16.73
CA THR A 215 7.95 -11.67 -16.84
C THR A 215 8.91 -11.75 -18.00
N LYS A 216 10.20 -12.00 -17.71
CA LYS A 216 11.15 -12.36 -18.72
C LYS A 216 10.46 -13.52 -19.41
N ASN A 217 9.87 -13.26 -20.56
CA ASN A 217 9.57 -14.28 -21.52
C ASN A 217 10.97 -14.74 -21.91
N THR A 218 11.56 -15.59 -21.06
CA THR A 218 12.27 -16.75 -21.55
C THR A 218 11.39 -17.22 -22.69
N PRO A 219 11.89 -17.20 -23.94
CA PRO A 219 11.13 -17.67 -25.07
C PRO A 219 10.38 -18.90 -24.60
N ALA A 220 9.06 -18.94 -24.81
CA ALA A 220 8.33 -20.16 -24.56
C ALA A 220 9.08 -21.22 -25.34
N THR A 221 9.95 -21.98 -24.66
CA THR A 221 10.41 -23.25 -25.13
C THR A 221 9.11 -23.90 -25.49
N ILE A 222 8.95 -24.28 -26.75
CA ILE A 222 7.86 -25.15 -27.14
C ILE A 222 8.10 -26.41 -26.32
N THR A 223 7.60 -26.43 -25.10
CA THR A 223 7.33 -27.64 -24.36
C THR A 223 6.20 -28.22 -25.16
N VAL A 224 6.57 -29.04 -26.15
CA VAL A 224 5.80 -30.22 -26.49
C VAL A 224 5.22 -30.70 -25.16
N ASN A 225 3.90 -30.85 -25.08
CA ASN A 225 3.24 -31.49 -23.96
C ASN A 225 3.77 -32.93 -23.81
N ALA A 226 4.99 -33.08 -23.31
CA ALA A 226 5.32 -34.12 -22.39
C ALA A 226 4.82 -33.57 -21.06
N ASN A 227 3.61 -33.95 -20.69
CA ASN A 227 3.06 -33.77 -19.37
C ASN A 227 4.22 -34.03 -18.38
N PRO A 228 4.78 -33.01 -17.69
CA PRO A 228 5.92 -33.26 -16.84
C PRO A 228 5.39 -34.20 -15.78
N VAL A 229 5.95 -35.42 -15.74
CA VAL A 229 5.72 -36.33 -14.62
C VAL A 229 6.19 -35.54 -13.41
N VAL A 230 5.24 -34.99 -12.65
CA VAL A 230 5.49 -34.34 -11.38
C VAL A 230 6.00 -35.45 -10.48
N VAL A 231 7.31 -35.66 -10.46
CA VAL A 231 7.92 -36.57 -9.50
C VAL A 231 7.70 -35.92 -8.14
N PRO A 232 6.99 -36.57 -7.21
CA PRO A 232 6.68 -35.98 -5.92
C PRO A 232 7.98 -35.55 -5.23
N ALA A 233 7.98 -34.32 -4.70
CA ALA A 233 9.10 -33.81 -3.92
C ALA A 233 9.43 -34.81 -2.81
N THR A 234 10.63 -35.40 -2.85
CA THR A 234 11.07 -36.29 -1.78
C THR A 234 11.39 -35.43 -0.58
N VAL A 235 10.66 -35.66 0.50
CA VAL A 235 10.87 -35.03 1.81
C VAL A 235 11.60 -36.04 2.68
N THR A 236 12.86 -35.75 3.03
CA THR A 236 13.60 -36.56 4.01
C THR A 236 13.70 -35.79 5.32
N ARG A 237 13.24 -36.40 6.43
CA ARG A 237 13.20 -35.78 7.75
C ARG A 237 14.15 -36.49 8.71
N VAL A 238 15.07 -35.76 9.31
CA VAL A 238 15.98 -36.24 10.36
C VAL A 238 15.54 -35.67 11.70
N LEU A 239 15.57 -36.48 12.74
CA LEU A 239 15.31 -36.05 14.12
C LEU A 239 16.64 -36.06 14.89
N LEU A 240 17.02 -34.91 15.40
CA LEU A 240 18.21 -34.74 16.24
C LEU A 240 17.74 -34.57 17.68
N ASP A 241 18.17 -35.46 18.56
CA ASP A 241 17.92 -35.34 20.00
C ASP A 241 18.73 -34.18 20.58
N SER A 242 18.15 -33.48 21.55
CA SER A 242 18.81 -32.38 22.23
C SER A 242 18.57 -32.48 23.73
N ASP A 243 19.66 -32.44 24.48
CA ASP A 243 19.60 -32.35 25.93
C ASP A 243 18.87 -31.09 26.37
N PHE A 244 18.26 -31.14 27.56
CA PHE A 244 17.33 -30.14 28.09
C PHE A 244 17.86 -28.70 28.03
N ASP A 245 19.17 -28.48 28.13
CA ASP A 245 19.79 -27.15 28.14
C ASP A 245 20.95 -26.97 27.14
N SER A 246 21.19 -27.94 26.25
CA SER A 246 22.29 -27.81 25.30
C SER A 246 21.87 -27.02 24.05
N THR A 247 22.69 -26.03 23.69
CA THR A 247 22.67 -25.37 22.37
C THR A 247 23.81 -25.86 21.48
N SER A 248 24.68 -26.74 22.01
CA SER A 248 25.76 -27.38 21.28
C SER A 248 25.21 -28.53 20.45
N PHE A 249 25.30 -28.41 19.12
CA PHE A 249 25.00 -29.50 18.20
C PHE A 249 26.25 -30.35 17.99
N HIS A 250 26.16 -31.64 18.30
CA HIS A 250 27.14 -32.66 17.93
C HIS A 250 26.51 -33.56 16.87
N ASP A 251 27.15 -33.65 15.70
CA ASP A 251 26.72 -34.54 14.62
C ASP A 251 27.18 -35.97 14.91
N ASP A 252 26.60 -36.59 15.94
CA ASP A 252 26.83 -38.01 16.25
C ASP A 252 25.93 -38.92 15.39
N SER A 253 25.19 -38.33 14.45
CA SER A 253 24.28 -39.02 13.56
C SER A 253 24.99 -39.46 12.28
N ASN A 254 25.09 -40.77 12.04
CA ASN A 254 25.56 -41.30 10.74
C ASN A 254 24.59 -40.98 9.58
N GLU A 255 23.44 -40.35 9.87
CA GLU A 255 22.35 -40.08 8.93
C GLU A 255 22.45 -38.72 8.24
N LEU A 256 23.05 -37.71 8.87
CA LEU A 256 23.10 -36.35 8.33
C LEU A 256 24.12 -36.16 7.19
N PRO A 257 25.34 -36.74 7.25
CA PRO A 257 26.33 -36.61 6.17
C PRO A 257 25.85 -37.03 4.77
N PRO A 258 25.21 -38.20 4.55
CA PRO A 258 24.74 -38.58 3.21
C PRO A 258 23.61 -37.68 2.70
N LEU A 259 22.81 -37.09 3.60
CA LEU A 259 21.74 -36.16 3.24
C LEU A 259 22.27 -34.78 2.87
N ILE A 260 23.34 -34.32 3.52
CA ILE A 260 24.08 -33.10 3.14
C ILE A 260 24.62 -33.24 1.71
N GLU A 261 25.25 -34.37 1.38
CA GLU A 261 25.78 -34.60 0.03
C GLU A 261 24.66 -34.65 -1.02
N LYS A 262 23.54 -35.33 -0.72
CA LYS A 262 22.36 -35.31 -1.59
C LYS A 262 21.74 -33.91 -1.71
N ALA A 263 21.77 -33.11 -0.65
CA ALA A 263 21.27 -31.75 -0.65
C ALA A 263 22.15 -30.80 -1.47
N LYS A 264 23.46 -31.01 -1.52
CA LYS A 264 24.38 -30.27 -2.40
C LYS A 264 24.09 -30.54 -3.88
N GLN A 265 23.76 -31.78 -4.22
CA GLN A 265 23.45 -32.21 -5.60
C GLN A 265 22.05 -31.79 -6.08
N THR A 266 21.18 -31.33 -5.18
CA THR A 266 19.81 -30.88 -5.51
C THR A 266 19.67 -29.39 -5.26
N GLN A 267 18.70 -28.71 -5.89
CA GLN A 267 18.40 -27.29 -5.64
C GLN A 267 17.29 -27.09 -4.58
N GLY A 268 17.18 -28.05 -3.65
CA GLY A 268 16.11 -28.10 -2.67
C GLY A 268 16.23 -27.12 -1.49
N THR A 269 15.11 -26.77 -0.85
CA THR A 269 15.13 -26.01 0.42
C THR A 269 15.33 -26.97 1.60
N VAL A 270 16.04 -26.53 2.64
CA VAL A 270 16.21 -27.25 3.90
C VAL A 270 15.49 -26.47 5.00
N VAL A 271 14.52 -27.10 5.66
CA VAL A 271 13.79 -26.49 6.78
C VAL A 271 14.23 -27.13 8.08
N ILE A 272 14.67 -26.30 9.03
CA ILE A 272 15.14 -26.73 10.35
C ILE A 272 14.17 -26.19 11.38
N THR A 273 13.58 -27.10 12.16
CA THR A 273 12.57 -26.76 13.15
C THR A 273 12.97 -27.27 14.53
N GLY A 274 13.30 -26.37 15.45
CA GLY A 274 13.55 -26.70 16.85
C GLY A 274 12.25 -26.78 17.65
N ASN A 275 12.15 -27.76 18.54
CA ASN A 275 11.03 -27.92 19.46
C ASN A 275 11.56 -28.10 20.89
N ALA A 276 10.82 -27.60 21.86
CA ALA A 276 11.11 -27.71 23.29
C ALA A 276 10.01 -28.53 23.99
N ASP A 277 10.30 -29.04 25.19
CA ASP A 277 9.28 -29.62 26.06
C ASP A 277 8.54 -28.54 26.86
N SER A 278 7.57 -28.93 27.67
CA SER A 278 6.79 -27.99 28.47
C SER A 278 7.44 -27.56 29.80
N LYS A 279 8.73 -27.85 30.01
CA LYS A 279 9.45 -27.50 31.25
C LYS A 279 10.21 -26.19 31.02
N GLY A 280 9.59 -25.09 31.42
CA GLY A 280 10.19 -23.76 31.31
C GLY A 280 9.12 -22.71 31.07
N ALA A 281 9.52 -21.44 31.09
CA ALA A 281 8.62 -20.38 30.61
C ALA A 281 8.48 -20.48 29.09
N MET A 282 7.29 -20.25 28.55
CA MET A 282 7.01 -20.32 27.11
C MET A 282 8.02 -19.50 26.27
N GLY A 283 8.35 -18.27 26.71
CA GLY A 283 9.34 -17.43 26.03
C GLY A 283 10.76 -18.00 26.07
N TYR A 284 11.14 -18.66 27.16
CA TYR A 284 12.42 -19.36 27.27
C TYR A 284 12.48 -20.54 26.29
N ASN A 285 11.43 -21.35 26.26
CA ASN A 285 11.30 -22.51 25.37
C ASN A 285 11.34 -22.11 23.89
N GLN A 286 10.71 -20.98 23.55
CA GLN A 286 10.78 -20.40 22.20
C GLN A 286 12.23 -20.06 21.82
N THR A 287 12.90 -19.22 22.60
CA THR A 287 14.29 -18.80 22.33
C THR A 287 15.26 -19.98 22.29
N LEU A 288 15.10 -20.96 23.19
CA LEU A 288 15.92 -22.16 23.23
C LEU A 288 15.75 -23.01 21.97
N SER A 289 14.50 -23.20 21.52
CA SER A 289 14.20 -23.95 20.30
C SER A 289 14.76 -23.30 19.04
N GLU A 290 14.72 -21.97 18.94
CA GLU A 290 15.32 -21.20 17.84
C GLU A 290 16.84 -21.32 17.84
N LYS A 291 17.49 -21.15 19.00
CA LYS A 291 18.95 -21.27 19.12
C LYS A 291 19.47 -22.64 18.71
N ARG A 292 18.75 -23.72 19.07
CA ARG A 292 19.08 -25.09 18.64
C ARG A 292 18.95 -25.26 17.13
N ALA A 293 17.84 -24.80 16.56
CA ALA A 293 17.64 -24.85 15.11
C ALA A 293 18.71 -24.05 14.36
N GLN A 294 19.13 -22.90 14.91
CA GLN A 294 20.21 -22.08 14.35
C GLN A 294 21.57 -22.78 14.44
N ALA A 295 21.87 -23.50 15.52
CA ALA A 295 23.10 -24.27 15.66
C ALA A 295 23.22 -25.35 14.56
N VAL A 296 22.13 -26.06 14.29
CA VAL A 296 22.07 -27.04 13.17
C VAL A 296 22.21 -26.33 11.83
N GLY A 297 21.54 -25.19 11.63
CA GLY A 297 21.68 -24.39 10.40
C GLY A 297 23.12 -23.96 10.13
N ASN A 298 23.81 -23.43 11.15
CA ASN A 298 25.22 -23.04 11.07
C ASN A 298 26.11 -24.24 10.76
N HIS A 299 25.82 -25.40 11.33
CA HIS A 299 26.53 -26.63 11.00
C HIS A 299 26.35 -27.01 9.52
N LEU A 300 25.13 -26.98 8.98
CA LEU A 300 24.88 -27.27 7.55
C LEU A 300 25.60 -26.29 6.62
N ILE A 301 25.64 -25.00 6.98
CA ILE A 301 26.40 -23.98 6.25
C ILE A 301 27.89 -24.30 6.28
N SER A 302 28.44 -24.67 7.45
CA SER A 302 29.86 -25.04 7.57
C SER A 302 30.23 -26.27 6.72
N LYS A 303 29.26 -27.14 6.44
CA LYS A 303 29.41 -28.31 5.58
C LYS A 303 29.20 -28.01 4.09
N GLY A 304 28.93 -26.76 3.73
CA GLY A 304 28.88 -26.27 2.34
C GLY A 304 27.48 -26.12 1.74
N LEU A 305 26.40 -26.12 2.54
CA LEU A 305 25.07 -25.73 2.04
C LEU A 305 24.96 -24.20 1.95
N ASN A 306 24.38 -23.69 0.86
CA ASN A 306 24.09 -22.26 0.73
C ASN A 306 23.07 -21.84 1.81
N ALA A 307 23.41 -20.79 2.57
CA ALA A 307 22.56 -20.22 3.62
C ALA A 307 21.17 -19.81 3.12
N GLU A 308 21.05 -19.32 1.88
CA GLU A 308 19.76 -18.93 1.27
C GLU A 308 18.77 -20.10 1.13
N ARG A 309 19.27 -21.34 1.17
CA ARG A 309 18.45 -22.55 1.07
C ARG A 309 17.97 -23.04 2.43
N ILE A 310 18.42 -22.44 3.54
CA ILE A 310 18.15 -22.90 4.89
C ILE A 310 17.13 -21.99 5.57
N ILE A 311 16.02 -22.57 6.02
CA ILE A 311 14.98 -21.88 6.79
C ILE A 311 15.03 -22.40 8.22
N VAL A 312 15.37 -21.54 9.17
CA VAL A 312 15.43 -21.87 10.60
C VAL A 312 14.15 -21.41 11.30
N ARG A 313 13.57 -22.28 12.13
CA ARG A 313 12.37 -21.99 12.93
C ARG A 313 12.50 -22.60 14.33
N GLY A 314 12.00 -21.91 15.34
CA GLY A 314 11.70 -22.49 16.65
C GLY A 314 10.20 -22.50 16.89
N ASN A 315 9.66 -23.61 17.37
CA ASN A 315 8.24 -23.73 17.73
C ASN A 315 7.99 -23.65 19.24
N GLY A 316 9.05 -23.51 20.06
CA GLY A 316 8.94 -23.68 21.50
C GLY A 316 8.26 -24.99 21.84
N GLU A 317 7.31 -24.94 22.77
CA GLU A 317 6.50 -26.09 23.22
C GLU A 317 5.21 -26.31 22.42
N LEU A 318 4.96 -25.53 21.37
CA LEU A 318 3.65 -25.45 20.68
C LEU A 318 3.32 -26.65 19.79
N ARG A 319 4.28 -27.56 19.55
CA ARG A 319 4.08 -28.74 18.68
C ARG A 319 4.63 -30.03 19.33
N PRO A 320 4.05 -30.50 20.45
CA PRO A 320 4.49 -31.72 21.11
C PRO A 320 4.23 -32.94 20.21
N LYS A 321 5.20 -33.86 20.15
CA LYS A 321 5.09 -35.16 19.48
C LYS A 321 4.56 -36.25 20.42
N ALA A 322 4.81 -36.11 21.72
CA ALA A 322 4.36 -37.01 22.77
C ALA A 322 3.84 -36.19 23.96
N THR A 323 3.16 -36.86 24.90
CA THR A 323 2.71 -36.20 26.13
C THR A 323 3.89 -35.59 26.89
N ASN A 324 3.71 -34.38 27.42
CA ASN A 324 4.68 -33.76 28.33
C ASN A 324 4.58 -34.29 29.77
N ASP A 325 3.64 -35.18 30.06
CA ASP A 325 3.40 -35.69 31.41
C ASP A 325 4.52 -36.65 31.86
N THR A 326 5.13 -37.38 30.92
CA THR A 326 6.21 -38.35 31.21
C THR A 326 7.58 -37.79 30.85
N ALA A 327 8.63 -38.23 31.55
CA ALA A 327 10.00 -37.82 31.24
C ALA A 327 10.42 -38.26 29.83
N GLN A 328 9.96 -39.45 29.43
CA GLN A 328 10.17 -40.03 28.11
C GLN A 328 9.47 -39.22 27.01
N GLY A 329 8.21 -38.81 27.22
CA GLY A 329 7.48 -37.99 26.26
C GLY A 329 8.06 -36.58 26.12
N ARG A 330 8.54 -35.98 27.22
CA ARG A 330 9.31 -34.73 27.17
C ARG A 330 10.60 -34.86 26.37
N ALA A 331 11.35 -35.95 26.54
CA ALA A 331 12.54 -36.19 25.71
C ALA A 331 12.20 -36.24 24.21
N MET A 332 11.10 -36.91 23.83
CA MET A 332 10.64 -36.93 22.43
C MET A 332 10.20 -35.56 21.88
N ASN A 333 9.88 -34.60 22.76
CA ASN A 333 9.50 -33.24 22.39
C ASN A 333 10.72 -32.31 22.22
N ARG A 334 11.85 -32.63 22.87
CA ARG A 334 13.13 -31.91 22.73
C ARG A 334 13.92 -32.38 21.51
N LYS A 335 13.43 -32.00 20.32
CA LYS A 335 14.00 -32.43 19.05
C LYS A 335 14.21 -31.27 18.10
N THR A 336 15.24 -31.39 17.28
CA THR A 336 15.38 -30.58 16.07
C THR A 336 15.08 -31.43 14.86
N GLU A 337 14.20 -30.92 14.00
CA GLU A 337 13.77 -31.62 12.80
C GLU A 337 14.38 -30.95 11.59
N VAL A 338 15.09 -31.73 10.76
CA VAL A 338 15.70 -31.24 9.52
C VAL A 338 14.96 -31.86 8.35
N GLU A 339 14.33 -31.03 7.53
CA GLU A 339 13.55 -31.44 6.37
C GLU A 339 14.25 -31.02 5.08
N PHE A 340 14.75 -31.98 4.31
CA PHE A 340 15.33 -31.75 2.99
C PHE A 340 14.24 -31.87 1.92
N LYS A 341 13.94 -30.77 1.23
CA LYS A 341 12.95 -30.73 0.15
C LYS A 341 13.65 -30.66 -1.20
N SER A 342 13.92 -31.79 -1.85
CA SER A 342 14.59 -31.79 -3.16
C SER A 342 13.62 -31.42 -4.30
N LYS A 343 14.03 -30.52 -5.19
CA LYS A 343 13.52 -30.47 -6.57
C LYS A 343 14.49 -31.28 -7.44
N ALA A 344 14.05 -32.42 -7.96
CA ALA A 344 14.84 -33.20 -8.91
C ALA A 344 14.69 -32.58 -10.29
N TYR A 345 15.74 -31.92 -10.78
CA TYR A 345 15.90 -31.74 -12.22
C TYR A 345 16.72 -32.94 -12.70
N VAL A 346 16.10 -33.84 -13.47
CA VAL A 346 16.85 -34.86 -14.21
C VAL A 346 17.56 -34.10 -15.33
N ASN A 347 18.85 -33.84 -15.14
CA ASN A 347 19.68 -33.39 -16.25
C ASN A 347 19.95 -34.63 -17.09
N THR A 348 19.17 -34.86 -18.15
CA THR A 348 19.58 -35.79 -19.20
C THR A 348 20.75 -35.13 -19.92
N GLY A 349 21.94 -35.29 -19.34
CA GLY A 349 23.17 -34.94 -20.03
C GLY A 349 23.26 -35.82 -21.28
N GLU A 350 23.25 -35.18 -22.44
CA GLU A 350 23.79 -35.81 -23.64
C GLU A 350 25.30 -36.03 -23.41
N PRO A 351 25.85 -37.21 -23.72
CA PRO A 351 27.29 -37.39 -23.78
C PRO A 351 27.86 -36.58 -24.96
N GLN A 352 29.10 -36.12 -24.77
CA GLN A 352 29.93 -35.31 -25.66
C GLN A 352 29.82 -35.62 -27.16
#